data_AF-A0A969H7A0-F1
#
_entry.id   AF-A0A969H7A0-F1
#
_cell.length_a   1.000
_cell.length_b   1.000
_cell.length_c   1.000
_cell.angle_alpha   90.00
_cell.angle_beta   90.00
_cell.angle_gamma   90.00
#
_symmetry.space_group_name_H-M   'P 1'
#
loop_
_entity.id
_entity.type
_entity.pdbx_description
1 polymer ?
#
loop_
_entity_poly.entity_id
_entity_poly.type
_entity_poly.pdbx_seq_one_letter_code
_entity_poly.pdbx_strand_id
1 'polypeptide(L)'
;MPITRIAGNKTLGPLKQGFIERIKIGKVVPIVSNELANDLVLGGQTNLVKGYAEYIDYPLENRHDLFQMTKFKRITTVIDDWELKSDYLNFVKNQLYRLAEAQGTSVELLAEAEEMVDDINFSEFSARLGYPKFSQAADDPLLILADLPLPIYLTSSYHNFVEEALKKAGKTPRSEICRWHEGLEVIPSVFDAPSLLEPEKAYQPTPQEPLVYHCTALTSAPTPWF
;
A
#
# COMPACT_ATOMS: atom_id res chain seq x y z
N MET A 1 -50.87 26.20 -5.79
CA MET A 1 -49.93 27.07 -5.06
C MET A 1 -48.53 26.82 -5.61
N PRO A 2 -47.77 27.83 -6.06
CA PRO A 2 -46.37 27.61 -6.43
C PRO A 2 -45.53 27.56 -5.15
N ILE A 3 -44.62 26.58 -5.09
CA ILE A 3 -43.70 26.39 -3.96
C ILE A 3 -42.59 27.43 -4.08
N THR A 4 -42.53 28.36 -3.12
CA THR A 4 -41.43 29.32 -2.98
C THR A 4 -40.20 28.60 -2.43
N ARG A 5 -39.12 28.49 -3.22
CA ARG A 5 -37.83 27.96 -2.74
C ARG A 5 -37.12 29.02 -1.91
N ILE A 6 -36.97 28.74 -0.61
CA ILE A 6 -36.09 29.49 0.29
C ILE A 6 -34.66 29.36 -0.23
N ALA A 7 -33.98 30.49 -0.42
CA ALA A 7 -32.60 30.57 -0.85
C ALA A 7 -31.66 30.12 0.28
N GLY A 8 -31.58 28.81 0.51
CA GLY A 8 -30.46 28.20 1.22
C GLY A 8 -29.26 28.09 0.27
N ASN A 9 -28.08 28.47 0.76
CA ASN A 9 -26.81 28.42 0.04
C ASN A 9 -26.65 27.06 -0.67
N LYS A 10 -26.80 27.06 -2.00
CA LYS A 10 -26.76 25.83 -2.80
C LYS A 10 -25.31 25.35 -2.87
N THR A 11 -24.95 24.43 -1.97
CA THR A 11 -23.86 23.49 -2.26
C THR A 11 -24.20 22.79 -3.58
N LEU A 12 -23.44 23.12 -4.62
CA LEU A 12 -23.52 22.45 -5.93
C LEU A 12 -23.41 20.94 -5.68
N GLY A 13 -24.33 20.16 -6.25
CA GLY A 13 -24.26 18.70 -6.17
C GLY A 13 -22.92 18.18 -6.69
N PRO A 14 -22.47 16.98 -6.27
CA PRO A 14 -21.11 16.48 -6.52
C PRO A 14 -20.72 16.42 -8.01
N LEU A 15 -21.69 16.31 -8.92
CA LEU A 15 -21.49 16.31 -10.37
C LEU A 15 -21.32 17.72 -10.99
N LYS A 16 -21.61 18.79 -10.23
CA LYS A 16 -21.47 20.18 -10.66
C LYS A 16 -20.27 20.89 -10.04
N GLN A 17 -19.53 20.21 -9.17
CA GLN A 17 -18.29 20.71 -8.57
C GLN A 17 -17.10 20.29 -9.42
N GLY A 18 -16.18 21.21 -9.69
CA GLY A 18 -14.93 20.90 -10.39
C GLY A 18 -14.05 19.95 -9.56
N PHE A 19 -13.19 19.18 -10.23
CA PHE A 19 -12.31 18.21 -9.57
C PHE A 19 -11.42 18.84 -8.48
N ILE A 20 -10.85 20.02 -8.76
CA ILE A 20 -10.04 20.78 -7.79
C ILE A 20 -10.85 21.14 -6.53
N GLU A 21 -12.11 21.53 -6.71
CA GLU A 21 -12.98 21.85 -5.56
C GLU A 21 -13.23 20.60 -4.72
N ARG A 22 -13.49 19.46 -5.37
CA ARG A 22 -13.67 18.18 -4.70
C ARG A 22 -12.43 17.75 -3.90
N ILE A 23 -11.23 18.01 -4.42
CA ILE A 23 -9.98 17.78 -3.68
C ILE A 23 -9.93 18.68 -2.45
N LYS A 24 -10.17 19.99 -2.61
CA LYS A 24 -10.10 20.96 -1.49
C LYS A 24 -11.06 20.62 -0.35
N ILE A 25 -12.23 20.07 -0.66
CA ILE A 25 -13.23 19.68 0.34
C ILE A 25 -13.13 18.20 0.77
N GLY A 26 -12.08 17.48 0.37
CA GLY A 26 -11.84 16.10 0.80
C GLY A 26 -12.81 15.05 0.22
N LYS A 27 -13.50 15.34 -0.89
CA LYS A 27 -14.49 14.45 -1.53
C LYS A 27 -13.94 13.66 -2.73
N VAL A 28 -12.65 13.35 -2.66
CA VAL A 28 -11.95 12.47 -3.60
C VAL A 28 -11.34 11.33 -2.80
N VAL A 29 -11.37 10.14 -3.39
CA VAL A 29 -10.79 8.94 -2.81
C VAL A 29 -9.73 8.44 -3.79
N PRO A 30 -8.43 8.67 -3.53
CA PRO A 30 -7.36 8.17 -4.35
C PRO A 30 -7.29 6.64 -4.23
N ILE A 31 -7.07 5.99 -5.36
CA ILE A 31 -6.83 4.56 -5.46
C ILE A 31 -5.40 4.40 -5.96
N VAL A 32 -4.52 3.90 -5.10
CA VAL A 32 -3.08 3.77 -5.35
C VAL A 32 -2.78 2.31 -5.70
N SER A 33 -2.26 2.09 -6.91
CA SER A 33 -1.83 0.76 -7.35
C SER A 33 -0.47 0.42 -6.76
N ASN A 34 -0.23 -0.87 -6.52
CA ASN A 34 1.09 -1.39 -6.18
C ASN A 34 2.15 -1.10 -7.24
N GLU A 35 1.74 -0.94 -8.50
CA GLU A 35 2.63 -0.54 -9.59
C GLU A 35 3.32 0.81 -9.34
N LEU A 36 2.61 1.79 -8.75
CA LEU A 36 3.21 3.08 -8.40
C LEU A 36 4.36 2.89 -7.40
N ALA A 37 4.15 2.07 -6.37
CA ALA A 37 5.18 1.79 -5.38
C ALA A 37 6.38 1.04 -5.99
N ASN A 38 6.11 0.11 -6.90
CA ASN A 38 7.16 -0.64 -7.60
C ASN A 38 8.01 0.29 -8.49
N ASP A 39 7.39 1.27 -9.12
CA ASP A 39 8.09 2.29 -9.90
C ASP A 39 8.94 3.23 -9.04
N LEU A 40 8.46 3.61 -7.87
CA LEU A 40 9.18 4.50 -6.97
C LEU A 40 10.31 3.82 -6.19
N VAL A 41 10.12 2.57 -5.78
CA VAL A 41 10.98 1.91 -4.77
C VAL A 41 11.70 0.68 -5.32
N LEU A 42 11.09 -0.08 -6.22
CA LEU A 42 11.60 -1.37 -6.69
C LEU A 42 12.23 -1.33 -8.08
N GLY A 43 12.56 -0.13 -8.57
CA GLY A 43 13.25 0.07 -9.84
C GLY A 43 12.38 -0.15 -11.07
N GLY A 44 11.05 -0.06 -10.93
CA GLY A 44 10.10 -0.19 -12.03
C GLY A 44 9.34 -1.52 -12.02
N GLN A 45 8.03 -1.47 -12.20
CA GLN A 45 7.16 -2.66 -12.33
C GLN A 45 7.67 -3.61 -13.43
N THR A 46 8.05 -3.08 -14.58
CA THR A 46 8.54 -3.89 -15.70
C THR A 46 9.84 -4.63 -15.34
N ASN A 47 10.76 -3.98 -14.62
CA ASN A 47 12.03 -4.59 -14.21
C ASN A 47 11.81 -5.62 -13.10
N LEU A 48 10.94 -5.33 -12.14
CA LEU A 48 10.58 -6.25 -11.08
C LEU A 48 9.99 -7.55 -11.64
N VAL A 49 9.04 -7.45 -12.59
CA VAL A 49 8.41 -8.63 -13.21
C VAL A 49 9.40 -9.43 -14.04
N LYS A 50 10.28 -8.77 -14.81
CA LYS A 50 11.35 -9.46 -15.55
C LYS A 50 12.32 -10.18 -14.62
N GLY A 51 12.74 -9.51 -13.54
CA GLY A 51 13.62 -10.10 -12.53
C GLY A 51 12.97 -11.31 -11.85
N TYR A 52 11.65 -11.28 -11.63
CA TYR A 52 10.96 -12.45 -11.08
C TYR A 52 10.93 -13.62 -12.07
N ALA A 53 10.71 -13.33 -13.36
CA ALA A 53 10.77 -14.35 -14.42
C ALA A 53 12.15 -15.02 -14.48
N GLU A 54 13.23 -14.26 -14.32
CA GLU A 54 14.59 -14.78 -14.24
C GLU A 54 14.82 -15.58 -12.96
N TYR A 55 14.35 -15.09 -11.82
CA TYR A 55 14.48 -15.75 -10.53
C TYR A 55 13.85 -17.16 -10.48
N ILE A 56 12.73 -17.36 -11.17
CA ILE A 56 12.05 -18.66 -11.23
C ILE A 56 12.42 -19.51 -12.46
N ASP A 57 13.41 -19.10 -13.24
CA ASP A 57 13.80 -19.72 -14.51
C ASP A 57 12.62 -19.90 -15.49
N TYR A 58 11.78 -18.87 -15.63
CA TYR A 58 10.56 -18.93 -16.45
C TYR A 58 10.90 -19.13 -17.93
N PRO A 59 10.43 -20.24 -18.57
CA PRO A 59 10.92 -20.64 -19.89
C PRO A 59 10.18 -19.94 -21.05
N LEU A 60 9.02 -19.32 -20.79
CA LEU A 60 8.17 -18.78 -21.85
C LEU A 60 8.47 -17.29 -22.14
N GLU A 61 8.07 -16.85 -23.33
CA GLU A 61 8.32 -15.48 -23.83
C GLU A 61 7.43 -14.41 -23.16
N ASN A 62 6.28 -14.79 -22.60
CA ASN A 62 5.34 -13.90 -21.93
C ASN A 62 5.83 -13.49 -20.52
N ARG A 63 7.07 -12.99 -20.43
CA ARG A 63 7.78 -12.58 -19.22
C ARG A 63 7.23 -11.31 -18.54
N HIS A 64 5.99 -10.95 -18.83
CA HIS A 64 5.25 -9.84 -18.24
C HIS A 64 3.97 -10.31 -17.52
N ASP A 65 3.59 -11.58 -17.69
CA ASP A 65 2.38 -12.15 -17.11
C ASP A 65 2.71 -12.87 -15.80
N LEU A 66 2.62 -12.13 -14.68
CA LEU A 66 2.84 -12.66 -13.34
C LEU A 66 1.93 -13.85 -13.00
N PHE A 67 0.72 -13.89 -13.56
CA PHE A 67 -0.23 -14.96 -13.27
C PHE A 67 0.17 -16.28 -13.93
N GLN A 68 0.73 -16.22 -15.14
CA GLN A 68 1.29 -17.42 -15.78
C GLN A 68 2.59 -17.87 -15.11
N MET A 69 3.41 -16.93 -14.63
CA MET A 69 4.62 -17.24 -13.85
C MET A 69 4.29 -17.95 -12.54
N THR A 70 3.32 -17.46 -11.78
CA THR A 70 2.93 -18.06 -10.50
C THR A 70 2.35 -19.46 -10.69
N LYS A 71 1.54 -19.67 -11.75
CA LYS A 71 1.08 -21.02 -12.15
C LYS A 71 2.22 -21.95 -12.50
N PHE A 72 3.18 -21.47 -13.30
CA PHE A 72 4.35 -22.26 -13.68
C PHE A 72 5.12 -22.70 -12.44
N LYS A 73 5.50 -21.76 -11.56
CA LYS A 73 6.22 -22.04 -10.31
C LYS A 73 5.44 -23.07 -9.47
N ARG A 74 4.14 -22.88 -9.27
CA ARG A 74 3.32 -23.81 -8.49
C ARG A 74 3.33 -25.23 -9.04
N ILE A 75 3.26 -25.39 -10.37
CA ILE A 75 3.22 -26.69 -11.03
C ILE A 75 4.61 -27.36 -11.02
N THR A 76 5.69 -26.60 -11.20
CA THR A 76 7.04 -27.16 -11.33
C THR A 76 7.69 -27.47 -9.98
N THR A 77 7.39 -26.71 -8.92
CA THR A 77 8.01 -26.91 -7.60
C THR A 77 7.10 -27.58 -6.58
N VAL A 78 5.83 -27.86 -6.91
CA VAL A 78 4.84 -28.49 -6.01
C VAL A 78 4.84 -27.82 -4.63
N ILE A 79 4.70 -26.50 -4.63
CA ILE A 79 4.63 -25.67 -3.42
C ILE A 79 3.18 -25.29 -3.14
N ASP A 80 2.86 -25.07 -1.86
CA ASP A 80 1.55 -24.53 -1.48
C ASP A 80 1.45 -23.01 -1.73
N ASP A 81 0.27 -22.44 -1.51
CA ASP A 81 0.04 -21.02 -1.75
C ASP A 81 0.89 -20.15 -0.82
N TRP A 82 1.10 -20.55 0.44
CA TRP A 82 1.89 -19.81 1.41
C TRP A 82 3.37 -19.78 1.03
N GLU A 83 3.94 -20.93 0.68
CA GLU A 83 5.32 -21.05 0.22
C GLU A 83 5.56 -20.21 -1.04
N LEU A 84 4.62 -20.21 -1.99
CA LEU A 84 4.69 -19.39 -3.20
C LEU A 84 4.71 -17.88 -2.88
N LYS A 85 3.86 -17.45 -1.95
CA LYS A 85 3.79 -16.04 -1.52
C LYS A 85 5.05 -15.64 -0.76
N SER A 86 5.54 -16.49 0.14
CA SER A 86 6.80 -16.28 0.87
C SER A 86 8.01 -16.19 -0.07
N ASP A 87 8.11 -17.10 -1.05
CA ASP A 87 9.14 -17.08 -2.11
C ASP A 87 9.11 -15.77 -2.91
N TYR A 88 7.92 -15.30 -3.30
CA TYR A 88 7.78 -14.02 -3.98
C TYR A 88 8.19 -12.84 -3.08
N LEU A 89 7.76 -12.79 -1.82
CA LEU A 89 8.15 -11.73 -0.89
C LEU A 89 9.66 -11.70 -0.63
N ASN A 90 10.29 -12.87 -0.54
CA ASN A 90 11.75 -13.00 -0.44
C ASN A 90 12.45 -12.48 -1.69
N PHE A 91 11.91 -12.76 -2.88
CA PHE A 91 12.40 -12.15 -4.12
C PHE A 91 12.30 -10.61 -4.07
N VAL A 92 11.17 -10.06 -3.64
CA VAL A 92 10.96 -8.60 -3.54
C VAL A 92 11.92 -7.96 -2.52
N LYS A 93 12.13 -8.58 -1.34
CA LYS A 93 13.12 -8.13 -0.35
C LYS A 93 14.53 -8.10 -0.94
N ASN A 94 14.94 -9.18 -1.60
CA ASN A 94 16.24 -9.26 -2.27
C ASN A 94 16.41 -8.23 -3.39
N GLN A 95 15.35 -7.94 -4.14
CA GLN A 95 15.36 -6.87 -5.14
C GLN A 95 15.59 -5.51 -4.50
N LEU A 96 14.87 -5.20 -3.40
CA LEU A 96 15.08 -3.96 -2.66
C LEU A 96 16.49 -3.86 -2.08
N TYR A 97 17.01 -4.95 -1.53
CA TYR A 97 18.38 -5.04 -1.01
C TYR A 97 19.42 -4.67 -2.07
N ARG A 98 19.35 -5.29 -3.26
CA ARG A 98 20.26 -4.99 -4.39
C ARG A 98 20.16 -3.53 -4.83
N LEU A 99 18.96 -2.97 -4.85
CA LEU A 99 18.75 -1.55 -5.19
C LEU A 99 19.33 -0.63 -4.11
N ALA A 100 19.17 -0.97 -2.84
CA ALA A 100 19.74 -0.23 -1.72
C ALA A 100 21.28 -0.23 -1.79
N GLU A 101 21.88 -1.39 -2.03
CA GLU A 101 23.33 -1.54 -2.23
C GLU A 101 23.83 -0.69 -3.42
N ALA A 102 23.18 -0.81 -4.59
CA ALA A 102 23.53 -0.04 -5.78
C ALA A 102 23.39 1.48 -5.60
N GLN A 103 22.49 1.92 -4.71
CA GLN A 103 22.28 3.33 -4.36
C GLN A 103 23.18 3.83 -3.22
N GLY A 104 24.11 3.00 -2.73
CA GLY A 104 25.09 3.38 -1.72
C GLY A 104 24.57 3.40 -0.29
N THR A 105 23.56 2.59 0.05
CA THR A 105 23.23 2.31 1.46
C THR A 105 24.46 1.74 2.17
N SER A 106 24.68 2.10 3.44
CA SER A 106 25.89 1.69 4.16
C SER A 106 25.95 0.18 4.38
N VAL A 107 27.17 -0.36 4.45
CA VAL A 107 27.41 -1.80 4.62
C VAL A 107 26.83 -2.30 5.93
N GLU A 108 26.86 -1.48 6.99
CA GLU A 108 26.32 -1.83 8.30
C GLU A 108 24.79 -1.99 8.25
N LEU A 109 24.08 -1.07 7.59
CA LEU A 109 22.62 -1.15 7.45
C LEU A 109 22.20 -2.32 6.55
N LEU A 110 22.99 -2.62 5.52
CA LEU A 110 22.76 -3.79 4.67
C LEU A 110 22.93 -5.08 5.47
N ALA A 111 24.02 -5.23 6.23
CA ALA A 111 24.25 -6.40 7.07
C ALA A 111 23.15 -6.61 8.11
N GLU A 112 22.72 -5.54 8.80
CA GLU A 112 21.60 -5.61 9.75
C GLU A 112 20.29 -6.04 9.08
N ALA A 113 19.99 -5.52 7.88
CA ALA A 113 18.79 -5.91 7.14
C ALA A 113 18.85 -7.37 6.67
N GLU A 114 20.02 -7.84 6.24
CA GLU A 114 20.25 -9.23 5.82
C GLU A 114 20.01 -10.22 6.97
N GLU A 115 20.51 -9.94 8.18
CA GLU A 115 20.31 -10.81 9.35
C GLU A 115 18.83 -11.00 9.73
N MET A 116 18.00 -9.99 9.48
CA MET A 116 16.58 -10.01 9.81
C MET A 116 15.68 -10.39 8.64
N VAL A 117 16.23 -10.68 7.45
CA VAL A 117 15.46 -10.79 6.20
C VAL A 117 14.32 -11.81 6.29
N ASP A 118 14.52 -12.91 7.02
CA ASP A 118 13.54 -13.99 7.19
C ASP A 118 12.54 -13.73 8.33
N ASP A 119 12.89 -12.87 9.29
CA ASP A 119 12.10 -12.66 10.52
C ASP A 119 11.09 -11.52 10.42
N ILE A 120 11.28 -10.59 9.47
CA ILE A 120 10.46 -9.38 9.34
C ILE A 120 9.67 -9.35 8.04
N ASN A 121 8.56 -8.63 8.03
CA ASN A 121 7.77 -8.44 6.80
C ASN A 121 8.43 -7.41 5.86
N PHE A 122 7.95 -7.32 4.62
CA PHE A 122 8.55 -6.42 3.61
C PHE A 122 8.50 -4.93 4.02
N SER A 123 7.44 -4.49 4.70
CA SER A 123 7.32 -3.10 5.16
C SER A 123 8.40 -2.78 6.19
N GLU A 124 8.58 -3.65 7.19
CA GLU A 124 9.65 -3.52 8.19
C GLU A 124 11.05 -3.60 7.55
N PHE A 125 11.27 -4.56 6.65
CA PHE A 125 12.52 -4.71 5.92
C PHE A 125 12.87 -3.43 5.13
N SER A 126 11.89 -2.88 4.41
CA SER A 126 12.08 -1.65 3.65
C SER A 126 12.39 -0.44 4.55
N ALA A 127 11.74 -0.34 5.72
CA ALA A 127 11.96 0.74 6.66
C ALA A 127 13.38 0.70 7.25
N ARG A 128 13.94 -0.49 7.52
CA ARG A 128 15.34 -0.65 7.96
C ARG A 128 16.35 -0.12 6.94
N LEU A 129 16.05 -0.28 5.65
CA LEU A 129 16.86 0.24 4.55
C LEU A 129 16.56 1.72 4.22
N GLY A 130 15.68 2.37 5.00
CA GLY A 130 15.31 3.78 4.83
C GLY A 130 14.32 4.04 3.70
N TYR A 131 13.53 3.04 3.30
CA TYR A 131 12.51 3.16 2.26
C TYR A 131 11.09 3.33 2.83
N PRO A 132 10.19 3.99 2.08
CA PRO A 132 10.44 4.67 0.82
C PRO A 132 11.33 5.92 1.02
N LYS A 133 12.32 6.09 0.13
CA LYS A 133 13.20 7.26 0.15
C LYS A 133 12.44 8.43 -0.47
N PHE A 134 11.75 9.21 0.33
CA PHE A 134 11.12 10.44 -0.12
C PHE A 134 12.20 11.42 -0.60
N SER A 135 12.35 11.52 -1.92
CA SER A 135 13.21 12.54 -2.54
C SER A 135 12.53 13.92 -2.46
N GLN A 136 13.07 14.95 -3.12
CA GLN A 136 12.54 16.31 -3.02
C GLN A 136 11.00 16.33 -3.14
N ALA A 137 10.33 16.83 -2.10
CA ALA A 137 8.89 16.69 -1.88
C ALA A 137 8.00 17.20 -3.03
N ALA A 138 8.54 18.00 -3.95
CA ALA A 138 7.81 18.60 -5.05
C ALA A 138 7.33 17.59 -6.10
N ASP A 139 8.07 16.49 -6.31
CA ASP A 139 7.82 15.56 -7.43
C ASP A 139 7.50 14.13 -6.98
N ASP A 140 7.53 13.85 -5.67
CA ASP A 140 7.18 12.53 -5.14
C ASP A 140 5.64 12.39 -5.11
N PRO A 141 5.05 11.47 -5.91
CA PRO A 141 3.60 11.36 -6.01
C PRO A 141 2.94 10.89 -4.71
N LEU A 142 3.64 10.13 -3.86
CA LEU A 142 3.09 9.73 -2.56
C LEU A 142 3.06 10.93 -1.60
N LEU A 143 4.09 11.78 -1.61
CA LEU A 143 4.09 13.02 -0.82
C LEU A 143 3.05 14.02 -1.32
N ILE A 144 2.91 14.19 -2.64
CA ILE A 144 1.87 15.05 -3.22
C ILE A 144 0.48 14.58 -2.75
N LEU A 145 0.20 13.27 -2.82
CA LEU A 145 -1.06 12.71 -2.34
C LEU A 145 -1.23 12.87 -0.82
N ALA A 146 -0.14 12.75 -0.06
CA ALA A 146 -0.14 12.90 1.38
C ALA A 146 -0.42 14.33 1.84
N ASP A 147 -0.02 15.35 1.08
CA ASP A 147 -0.29 16.76 1.38
C ASP A 147 -1.74 17.19 1.12
N LEU A 148 -2.51 16.42 0.34
CA LEU A 148 -3.90 16.74 0.06
C LEU A 148 -4.79 16.54 1.31
N PRO A 149 -5.88 17.33 1.48
CA PRO A 149 -6.78 17.21 2.63
C PRO A 149 -7.78 16.05 2.45
N LEU A 150 -7.28 14.85 2.15
CA LEU A 150 -8.07 13.67 1.85
C LEU A 150 -8.14 12.77 3.09
N PRO A 151 -9.34 12.34 3.51
CA PRO A 151 -9.50 11.52 4.71
C PRO A 151 -9.35 10.02 4.46
N ILE A 152 -9.45 9.55 3.21
CA ILE A 152 -9.49 8.11 2.88
C ILE A 152 -8.64 7.86 1.63
N TYR A 153 -7.79 6.85 1.71
CA TYR A 153 -6.95 6.34 0.61
C TYR A 153 -7.24 4.85 0.44
N LEU A 154 -7.36 4.38 -0.80
CA LEU A 154 -7.42 2.95 -1.11
C LEU A 154 -6.10 2.55 -1.75
N THR A 155 -5.62 1.36 -1.41
CA THR A 155 -4.41 0.81 -2.03
C THR A 155 -4.55 -0.68 -2.34
N SER A 156 -3.95 -1.09 -3.45
CA SER A 156 -3.76 -2.52 -3.77
C SER A 156 -2.39 -3.03 -3.33
N SER A 157 -1.56 -2.17 -2.71
CA SER A 157 -0.27 -2.53 -2.18
C SER A 157 -0.40 -3.38 -0.93
N TYR A 158 0.55 -4.31 -0.78
CA TYR A 158 0.70 -5.13 0.42
C TYR A 158 1.58 -4.46 1.48
N HIS A 159 2.15 -3.29 1.22
CA HIS A 159 3.08 -2.59 2.09
C HIS A 159 2.55 -1.20 2.49
N ASN A 160 3.19 -0.57 3.48
CA ASN A 160 2.68 0.64 4.15
C ASN A 160 3.22 1.99 3.59
N PHE A 161 3.58 2.08 2.31
CA PHE A 161 4.26 3.28 1.79
C PHE A 161 3.37 4.51 1.73
N VAL A 162 2.06 4.34 1.58
CA VAL A 162 1.08 5.44 1.65
C VAL A 162 1.06 6.00 3.07
N GLU A 163 1.08 5.13 4.08
CA GLU A 163 1.14 5.50 5.49
C GLU A 163 2.44 6.21 5.83
N GLU A 164 3.58 5.73 5.34
CA GLU A 164 4.86 6.40 5.55
C GLU A 164 4.87 7.81 4.94
N ALA A 165 4.23 8.00 3.77
CA ALA A 165 4.11 9.33 3.16
C ALA A 165 3.18 10.25 3.97
N LEU A 166 2.07 9.72 4.47
CA LEU A 166 1.14 10.46 5.34
C LEU A 166 1.81 10.87 6.66
N LYS A 167 2.57 9.96 7.28
CA LYS A 167 3.37 10.27 8.48
C LYS A 167 4.40 11.35 8.19
N LYS A 168 5.07 11.29 7.03
CA LYS A 168 6.04 12.31 6.59
C LYS A 168 5.38 13.69 6.42
N ALA A 169 4.13 13.74 5.97
CA ALA A 169 3.30 14.95 5.89
C ALA A 169 2.72 15.40 7.25
N GLY A 170 3.11 14.77 8.36
CA GLY A 170 2.66 15.15 9.71
C GLY A 170 1.27 14.62 10.09
N LYS A 171 0.75 13.61 9.39
CA LYS A 171 -0.54 12.98 9.67
C LYS A 171 -0.38 11.71 10.50
N THR A 172 -1.49 11.23 11.07
CA THR A 172 -1.55 10.00 11.86
C THR A 172 -2.45 8.98 11.16
N PRO A 173 -1.98 8.31 10.09
CA PRO A 173 -2.81 7.37 9.34
C PRO A 173 -3.19 6.14 10.17
N ARG A 174 -4.36 5.57 9.91
CA ARG A 174 -4.77 4.24 10.38
C ARG A 174 -4.98 3.32 9.18
N SER A 175 -4.49 2.10 9.28
CA SER A 175 -4.66 1.09 8.21
C SER A 175 -5.86 0.19 8.50
N GLU A 176 -6.58 -0.17 7.46
CA GLU A 176 -7.64 -1.17 7.48
C GLU A 176 -7.47 -2.12 6.29
N ILE A 177 -7.93 -3.35 6.42
CA ILE A 177 -7.83 -4.38 5.40
C ILE A 177 -9.20 -4.84 4.91
N CYS A 178 -9.27 -5.24 3.64
CA CYS A 178 -10.40 -5.98 3.12
C CYS A 178 -10.38 -7.42 3.66
N ARG A 179 -11.39 -7.79 4.46
CA ARG A 179 -11.56 -9.14 5.00
C ARG A 179 -12.35 -10.01 4.03
N TRP A 180 -11.74 -10.33 2.90
CA TRP A 180 -12.35 -11.18 1.87
C TRP A 180 -12.29 -12.69 2.19
N HIS A 181 -11.58 -13.07 3.25
CA HIS A 181 -11.40 -14.45 3.72
C HIS A 181 -11.66 -14.56 5.23
N GLU A 182 -12.28 -15.65 5.69
CA GLU A 182 -12.60 -15.89 7.12
C GLU A 182 -11.36 -15.81 8.02
N GLY A 183 -10.22 -16.27 7.51
CA GLY A 183 -8.94 -16.20 8.24
C GLY A 183 -8.44 -14.78 8.53
N LEU A 184 -9.05 -13.73 7.94
CA LEU A 184 -8.74 -12.32 8.20
C LEU A 184 -9.65 -11.70 9.26
N GLU A 185 -10.74 -12.36 9.66
CA GLU A 185 -11.67 -11.84 10.68
C GLU A 185 -11.02 -11.73 12.06
N VAL A 186 -9.96 -12.51 12.32
CA VAL A 186 -9.17 -12.45 13.55
C VAL A 186 -8.36 -11.16 13.68
N ILE A 187 -8.19 -10.40 12.59
CA ILE A 187 -7.42 -9.16 12.57
C ILE A 187 -8.32 -8.02 13.04
N PRO A 188 -7.97 -7.33 14.15
CA PRO A 188 -8.78 -6.24 14.68
C PRO A 188 -9.06 -5.15 13.64
N SER A 189 -10.29 -4.64 13.59
CA SER A 189 -10.66 -3.50 12.77
C SER A 189 -10.45 -2.20 13.52
N VAL A 190 -10.05 -1.15 12.81
CA VAL A 190 -10.00 0.22 13.37
C VAL A 190 -11.40 0.75 13.69
N PHE A 191 -12.44 0.09 13.20
CA PHE A 191 -13.85 0.41 13.42
C PHE A 191 -14.48 -0.41 14.55
N ASP A 192 -13.80 -1.42 15.11
CA ASP A 192 -14.33 -2.23 16.22
C ASP A 192 -14.45 -1.42 17.53
N ALA A 193 -13.81 -0.24 17.60
CA ALA A 193 -14.02 0.76 18.64
C ALA A 193 -15.08 1.77 18.15
N PRO A 194 -16.35 1.62 18.59
CA PRO A 194 -16.64 1.90 19.98
C PRO A 194 -17.51 0.83 20.68
N SER A 195 -17.44 0.81 22.01
CA SER A 195 -18.49 0.18 22.81
C SER A 195 -19.85 0.80 22.43
N LEU A 196 -20.93 0.02 22.48
CA LEU A 196 -22.31 0.51 22.29
C LEU A 196 -22.69 1.70 23.19
N LEU A 197 -21.85 2.01 24.20
CA LEU A 197 -22.03 3.05 25.20
C LEU A 197 -21.43 4.40 24.79
N GLU A 198 -20.52 4.46 23.82
CA GLU A 198 -19.85 5.71 23.40
C GLU A 198 -19.69 5.81 21.86
N PRO A 199 -20.80 5.76 21.09
CA PRO A 199 -20.76 5.82 19.62
C PRO A 199 -20.08 7.08 19.07
N GLU A 200 -20.04 8.17 19.83
CA GLU A 200 -19.33 9.41 19.51
C GLU A 200 -17.80 9.26 19.49
N LYS A 201 -17.26 8.18 20.07
CA LYS A 201 -15.83 7.83 20.01
C LYS A 201 -15.49 6.88 18.86
N ALA A 202 -16.46 6.54 18.00
CA ALA A 202 -16.20 5.77 16.79
C ALA A 202 -15.14 6.47 15.94
N TYR A 203 -14.16 5.72 15.47
CA TYR A 203 -13.19 6.27 14.53
C TYR A 203 -13.89 6.76 13.25
N GLN A 204 -13.64 8.02 12.91
CA GLN A 204 -14.10 8.65 11.67
C GLN A 204 -12.87 9.22 10.94
N PRO A 205 -12.57 8.77 9.72
CA PRO A 205 -11.39 9.24 9.00
C PRO A 205 -11.44 10.76 8.79
N THR A 206 -10.34 11.44 9.09
CA THR A 206 -10.18 12.89 8.87
C THR A 206 -8.92 13.17 8.06
N PRO A 207 -8.76 14.37 7.47
CA PRO A 207 -7.51 14.72 6.80
C PRO A 207 -6.25 14.61 7.69
N GLN A 208 -6.40 14.80 9.01
CA GLN A 208 -5.28 14.70 9.96
C GLN A 208 -5.05 13.25 10.43
N GLU A 209 -6.13 12.47 10.54
CA GLU A 209 -6.11 11.05 10.92
C GLU A 209 -6.76 10.20 9.83
N PRO A 210 -6.14 10.10 8.64
CA PRO A 210 -6.74 9.47 7.48
C PRO A 210 -6.73 7.95 7.56
N LEU A 211 -7.67 7.33 6.84
CA LEU A 211 -7.72 5.88 6.66
C LEU A 211 -6.95 5.48 5.39
N VAL A 212 -6.10 4.46 5.50
CA VAL A 212 -5.54 3.73 4.36
C VAL A 212 -6.17 2.35 4.32
N TYR A 213 -6.93 2.06 3.27
CA TYR A 213 -7.66 0.80 3.11
C TYR A 213 -6.97 -0.11 2.09
N HIS A 214 -6.48 -1.26 2.54
CA HIS A 214 -5.80 -2.26 1.71
C HIS A 214 -6.79 -3.26 1.12
N CYS A 215 -6.96 -3.23 -0.19
CA CYS A 215 -7.93 -4.07 -0.89
C CYS A 215 -7.51 -5.54 -1.00
N THR A 216 -6.20 -5.81 -1.05
CA THR A 216 -5.65 -7.14 -1.32
C THR A 216 -5.22 -7.83 -0.03
N ALA A 217 -4.33 -7.21 0.74
CA ALA A 217 -3.93 -7.55 2.11
C ALA A 217 -2.81 -6.57 2.57
N LEU A 218 -2.32 -6.65 3.81
CA LEU A 218 -1.18 -5.86 4.34
C LEU A 218 -0.14 -6.78 5.02
N THR A 219 1.13 -6.76 4.61
CA THR A 219 2.18 -7.71 5.05
C THR A 219 2.48 -7.69 6.54
N SER A 220 2.10 -6.64 7.26
CA SER A 220 2.29 -6.56 8.72
C SER A 220 1.18 -7.27 9.50
N ALA A 221 0.13 -7.77 8.84
CA ALA A 221 -0.90 -8.54 9.52
C ALA A 221 -0.45 -10.00 9.75
N PRO A 222 -0.85 -10.65 10.86
CA PRO A 222 -0.21 -11.89 11.35
C PRO A 222 -0.91 -13.18 10.86
N THR A 223 -1.08 -13.36 9.54
CA THR A 223 -1.85 -14.50 8.99
C THR A 223 -1.17 -15.15 7.78
N PRO A 224 -1.34 -16.46 7.56
CA PRO A 224 -0.78 -17.15 6.40
C PRO A 224 -1.50 -16.81 5.07
N TRP A 225 -2.45 -15.87 5.08
CA TRP A 225 -3.28 -15.54 3.92
C TRP A 225 -2.73 -14.38 3.06
N PHE A 226 -1.51 -13.88 3.35
CA PHE A 226 -0.74 -12.98 2.46
C PHE A 226 -0.10 -13.73 1.32
#